data_AF-A0A0X3PZF9-F1
#
_entry.id   AF-A0A0X3PZF9-F1
#
_cell.length_a   1.000
_cell.length_b   1.000
_cell.length_c   1.000
_cell.angle_alpha   90.00
_cell.angle_beta   90.00
_cell.angle_gamma   90.00
#
_symmetry.space_group_name_H-M   'P 1'
#
loop_
_entity.id
_entity.type
_entity.pdbx_description
1 polymer ?
#
loop_
_entity_poly.entity_id
_entity_poly.type
_entity_poly.pdbx_seq_one_letter_code
_entity_poly.pdbx_strand_id
1 'polypeptide(L)'
;QMLFNVTGVFYEVKQPVNANAGVRKVLRCFARTMVLVAPGGHILQDDLIISNPPDSLVQRYIRDVKKQALLTAASVPPPSAPSDSFIGTSSNANLADRDAMLAEFRRQTGMNVTYARQCLEEFSWNFETALSSFQVAHSANKIPASAFIPE
;
A
#
# COMPACT_ATOMS: atom_id res chain seq x y z
N GLN A 1 3.03 30.39 -6.27
CA GLN A 1 1.75 29.81 -5.80
C GLN A 1 1.59 28.45 -6.45
N MET A 2 1.26 27.43 -5.67
CA MET A 2 1.09 26.05 -6.13
C MET A 2 -0.37 25.64 -5.88
N LEU A 3 -0.98 24.94 -6.83
CA LEU A 3 -2.33 24.42 -6.72
C LEU A 3 -2.26 22.89 -6.71
N PHE A 4 -2.84 22.26 -5.70
CA PHE A 4 -2.96 20.81 -5.60
C PHE A 4 -4.43 20.43 -5.62
N ASN A 5 -4.76 19.39 -6.39
CA ASN A 5 -6.06 18.76 -6.36
C ASN A 5 -5.89 17.27 -6.03
N VAL A 6 -6.58 16.81 -4.99
CA VAL A 6 -6.53 15.44 -4.51
C VAL A 6 -7.94 14.89 -4.46
N THR A 7 -8.18 13.75 -5.10
CA THR A 7 -9.46 13.05 -5.06
C THR A 7 -9.24 11.63 -4.57
N GLY A 8 -10.24 11.07 -3.90
CA GLY A 8 -10.15 9.70 -3.41
C GLY A 8 -11.36 9.27 -2.59
N VAL A 9 -11.17 8.17 -1.87
CA VAL A 9 -12.19 7.60 -0.97
C VAL A 9 -11.60 7.29 0.40
N PHE A 10 -12.44 7.35 1.44
CA PHE A 10 -12.06 6.97 2.80
C PHE A 10 -13.25 6.38 3.56
N TYR A 11 -12.97 5.61 4.62
CA TYR A 11 -14.00 5.15 5.55
C TYR A 11 -14.15 6.13 6.71
N GLU A 12 -15.34 6.74 6.82
CA GLU A 12 -15.75 7.50 7.98
C GLU A 12 -16.21 6.55 9.08
N VAL A 13 -15.55 6.62 10.24
CA VAL A 13 -15.89 5.82 11.42
C VAL A 13 -16.96 6.58 12.21
N LYS A 14 -18.17 6.06 12.25
CA LYS A 14 -19.22 6.61 13.10
C LYS A 14 -19.11 6.02 14.49
N GLN A 15 -19.12 6.89 15.50
CA GLN A 15 -19.18 6.46 16.88
C GLN A 15 -20.41 5.60 17.12
N PRO A 16 -20.27 4.51 17.88
CA PRO A 16 -21.39 3.65 18.20
C PRO A 16 -22.37 4.44 19.08
N VAL A 17 -23.67 4.34 18.76
CA VAL A 17 -24.74 5.06 19.48
C VAL A 17 -24.87 4.55 20.93
N ASN A 18 -24.45 3.32 21.18
CA ASN A 18 -24.38 2.70 22.50
C ASN A 18 -23.16 1.76 22.58
N ALA A 19 -22.71 1.42 23.80
CA ALA A 19 -21.53 0.58 24.02
C ALA A 19 -21.63 -0.84 23.39
N ASN A 20 -22.84 -1.27 23.03
CA ASN A 20 -23.10 -2.58 22.44
C ASN A 20 -23.25 -2.55 20.90
N ALA A 21 -23.28 -1.38 20.27
CA ALA A 21 -23.31 -1.28 18.81
C ALA A 21 -21.90 -1.44 18.23
N GLY A 22 -21.77 -2.28 17.21
CA GLY A 22 -20.54 -2.39 16.45
C GLY A 22 -20.16 -1.07 15.77
N VAL A 23 -18.86 -0.89 15.53
CA VAL A 23 -18.32 0.28 14.83
C VAL A 23 -18.86 0.32 13.40
N ARG A 24 -19.66 1.34 13.07
CA ARG A 24 -20.20 1.53 11.72
C ARG A 24 -19.22 2.34 10.88
N LYS A 25 -18.78 1.76 9.75
CA LYS A 25 -17.95 2.44 8.75
C LYS A 25 -18.81 2.84 7.55
N VAL A 26 -18.63 4.07 7.05
CA VAL A 26 -19.30 4.58 5.84
C VAL A 26 -18.25 4.99 4.82
N LEU A 27 -18.32 4.46 3.60
CA LEU A 27 -17.42 4.87 2.52
C LEU A 27 -17.83 6.26 2.00
N ARG A 28 -16.88 7.18 1.91
CA ARG A 28 -17.07 8.53 1.38
C ARG A 28 -16.12 8.81 0.23
N CYS A 29 -16.53 9.64 -0.70
CA CYS A 29 -15.65 10.27 -1.67
C CYS A 29 -15.21 11.64 -1.14
N PHE A 30 -14.00 12.05 -1.51
CA PHE A 30 -13.54 13.41 -1.27
C PHE A 30 -12.87 14.01 -2.51
N ALA A 31 -12.95 15.32 -2.61
CA ALA A 31 -12.16 16.15 -3.51
C ALA A 31 -11.64 17.34 -2.68
N ARG A 32 -10.32 17.49 -2.61
CA ARG A 32 -9.64 18.54 -1.86
C ARG A 32 -8.77 19.37 -2.80
N THR A 33 -8.99 20.66 -2.83
CA THR A 33 -8.17 21.63 -3.58
C THR A 33 -7.43 22.52 -2.59
N MET A 34 -6.11 22.57 -2.69
CA MET A 34 -5.27 23.37 -1.82
C MET A 34 -4.43 24.35 -2.64
N VAL A 35 -4.43 25.62 -2.23
CA VAL A 35 -3.57 26.67 -2.79
C VAL A 35 -2.48 26.99 -1.79
N LEU A 36 -1.22 26.79 -2.19
CA LEU A 36 -0.05 27.01 -1.34
C LEU A 36 0.80 28.17 -1.87
N VAL A 37 1.46 28.88 -0.95
CA VAL A 37 2.52 29.85 -1.27
C VAL A 37 3.88 29.28 -0.89
N ALA A 38 4.85 29.49 -1.77
CA ALA A 38 6.25 29.16 -1.55
C ALA A 38 7.07 30.46 -1.42
N PRO A 39 8.17 30.45 -0.64
CA PRO A 39 8.62 29.37 0.26
C PRO A 39 7.79 29.33 1.55
N GLY A 40 7.65 28.15 2.18
CA GLY A 40 7.01 28.01 3.50
C GLY A 40 5.80 27.07 3.58
N GLY A 41 5.25 26.62 2.44
CA GLY A 41 4.20 25.58 2.44
C GLY A 41 2.88 26.00 3.10
N HIS A 42 2.67 27.30 3.30
CA HIS A 42 1.44 27.82 3.88
C HIS A 42 0.27 27.62 2.92
N ILE A 43 -0.82 27.03 3.42
CA ILE A 43 -2.07 26.86 2.68
C ILE A 43 -2.87 28.15 2.81
N LEU A 44 -3.11 28.83 1.70
CA LEU A 44 -3.95 30.03 1.62
C LEU A 44 -5.44 29.68 1.48
N GLN A 45 -5.74 28.59 0.77
CA GLN A 45 -7.09 28.15 0.50
C GLN A 45 -7.14 26.62 0.53
N ASP A 46 -8.15 26.08 1.18
CA ASP A 46 -8.39 24.66 1.36
C ASP A 46 -9.88 24.36 1.18
N ASP A 47 -10.24 23.94 -0.04
CA ASP A 47 -11.60 23.57 -0.37
C ASP A 47 -11.73 22.05 -0.31
N LEU A 48 -12.52 21.56 0.64
CA LEU A 48 -12.80 20.14 0.81
C LEU A 48 -14.28 19.84 0.56
N ILE A 49 -14.54 18.97 -0.41
CA ILE A 49 -15.86 18.42 -0.69
C ILE A 49 -15.86 16.96 -0.27
N ILE A 50 -16.84 16.57 0.56
CA ILE A 50 -17.10 15.19 0.93
C ILE A 50 -18.49 14.81 0.46
N SER A 51 -18.61 13.70 -0.27
CA SER A 51 -19.87 13.23 -0.82
C SER A 51 -20.04 11.72 -0.65
N ASN A 52 -21.28 11.25 -0.82
CA ASN A 52 -21.56 9.83 -0.88
C ASN A 52 -21.24 9.30 -2.30
N PRO A 53 -20.46 8.21 -2.43
CA PRO A 53 -20.33 7.52 -3.70
C PRO A 53 -21.65 6.91 -4.16
N PRO A 54 -21.86 6.72 -5.47
CA PRO A 54 -22.95 5.89 -5.97
C PRO A 54 -22.75 4.43 -5.55
N ASP A 55 -23.84 3.69 -5.36
CA ASP A 55 -23.80 2.30 -4.88
C ASP A 55 -22.94 1.38 -5.76
N SER A 56 -22.92 1.61 -7.07
CA SER A 56 -22.09 0.87 -8.03
C SER A 56 -20.59 1.03 -7.75
N LEU A 57 -20.15 2.23 -7.34
CA LEU A 57 -18.77 2.50 -6.96
C LEU A 57 -18.43 1.85 -5.62
N VAL A 58 -19.36 1.91 -4.66
CA VAL A 58 -19.21 1.22 -3.37
C VAL A 58 -19.02 -0.28 -3.57
N GLN A 59 -19.88 -0.91 -4.36
CA GLN A 59 -19.81 -2.35 -4.64
C GLN A 59 -18.50 -2.74 -5.34
N ARG A 60 -18.08 -1.95 -6.34
CA ARG A 60 -16.81 -2.16 -7.03
C ARG A 60 -15.63 -2.05 -6.06
N TYR A 61 -15.57 -0.98 -5.28
CA TYR A 61 -14.50 -0.77 -4.30
C TYR A 61 -14.43 -1.91 -3.27
N ILE A 62 -15.56 -2.32 -2.72
CA ILE A 62 -15.63 -3.45 -1.79
C ILE A 62 -15.16 -4.75 -2.45
N ARG A 63 -15.58 -5.00 -3.70
CA ARG A 63 -15.14 -6.17 -4.48
C ARG A 63 -13.62 -6.16 -4.67
N ASP A 64 -13.05 -5.03 -5.05
CA ASP A 64 -11.63 -4.87 -5.33
C ASP A 64 -10.80 -5.04 -4.04
N VAL A 65 -11.23 -4.41 -2.93
CA VAL A 65 -10.60 -4.60 -1.61
C VAL A 65 -10.70 -6.04 -1.13
N LYS A 66 -11.87 -6.69 -1.27
CA LYS A 66 -12.05 -8.09 -0.89
C LYS A 66 -11.19 -9.02 -1.74
N LYS A 67 -11.10 -8.77 -3.04
CA LYS A 67 -10.21 -9.50 -3.95
C LYS A 67 -8.76 -9.34 -3.52
N GLN A 68 -8.33 -8.13 -3.19
CA GLN A 68 -6.98 -7.88 -2.68
C GLN A 68 -6.73 -8.65 -1.37
N ALA A 69 -7.66 -8.60 -0.42
CA ALA A 69 -7.55 -9.33 0.85
C ALA A 69 -7.51 -10.86 0.67
N LEU A 70 -8.28 -11.41 -0.28
CA LEU A 70 -8.27 -12.84 -0.60
C LEU A 70 -6.94 -13.28 -1.24
N LEU A 71 -6.36 -12.45 -2.11
CA LEU A 71 -5.04 -12.68 -2.68
C LEU A 71 -3.95 -12.67 -1.59
N THR A 72 -4.09 -11.82 -0.57
CA THR A 72 -3.21 -11.79 0.60
C THR A 72 -3.44 -12.98 1.55
N ALA A 73 -4.65 -13.55 1.61
CA ALA A 73 -4.97 -14.67 2.50
C ALA A 73 -4.63 -16.05 1.91
N ALA A 74 -4.61 -16.19 0.58
CA ALA A 74 -4.31 -17.45 -0.11
C ALA A 74 -2.81 -17.77 -0.20
N SER A 75 -1.92 -16.89 0.27
CA SER A 75 -0.47 -17.05 0.23
C SER A 75 0.15 -17.57 1.53
N VAL A 76 -0.65 -18.06 2.49
CA VAL A 76 -0.13 -18.76 3.68
C VAL A 76 0.13 -20.24 3.32
N PRO A 77 1.39 -20.71 3.26
CA PRO A 77 1.67 -22.13 3.04
C PRO A 77 1.21 -22.96 4.26
N PRO A 78 0.87 -24.25 4.09
CA PRO A 78 0.51 -25.11 5.22
C PRO A 78 1.68 -25.21 6.22
N PRO A 79 1.38 -25.34 7.53
CA PRO A 79 2.41 -25.45 8.56
C PRO A 79 3.23 -26.71 8.33
N SER A 80 4.52 -26.53 8.01
CA SER A 80 5.49 -27.63 7.99
C SER A 80 5.79 -28.05 9.43
N ALA A 81 5.79 -29.36 9.66
CA ALA A 81 5.94 -30.03 10.95
C ALA A 81 7.18 -29.58 11.76
N PRO A 82 7.16 -29.73 13.10
CA PRO A 82 8.19 -29.20 13.98
C PRO A 82 9.46 -30.04 13.92
N SER A 83 10.61 -29.39 13.74
CA SER A 83 11.91 -29.93 14.14
C SER A 83 12.51 -29.00 15.18
N ASP A 84 12.69 -29.56 16.38
CA ASP A 84 13.46 -28.99 17.47
C ASP A 84 14.84 -28.54 16.97
N SER A 85 15.29 -27.34 17.32
CA SER A 85 16.24 -27.15 18.44
C SER A 85 16.93 -25.78 18.43
N PHE A 86 17.05 -25.19 19.63
CA PHE A 86 18.06 -24.25 20.17
C PHE A 86 18.20 -22.79 19.67
N ILE A 87 17.71 -21.89 20.54
CA ILE A 87 18.35 -20.70 21.18
C ILE A 87 19.36 -19.87 20.35
N GLY A 88 19.03 -18.57 20.15
CA GLY A 88 20.04 -17.51 20.23
C GLY A 88 19.91 -16.34 19.24
N THR A 89 19.46 -15.18 19.75
CA THR A 89 19.75 -13.82 19.26
C THR A 89 19.33 -13.45 17.82
N SER A 90 18.07 -13.05 17.66
CA SER A 90 17.43 -12.66 16.40
C SER A 90 17.16 -11.15 16.29
N SER A 91 18.14 -10.40 15.79
CA SER A 91 17.88 -9.05 15.24
C SER A 91 18.73 -8.74 13.99
N ASN A 92 19.94 -9.31 13.88
CA ASN A 92 20.83 -9.04 12.74
C ASN A 92 20.65 -9.99 11.54
N ALA A 93 20.19 -11.23 11.74
CA ALA A 93 19.94 -12.17 10.63
C ALA A 93 18.83 -11.67 9.69
N ASN A 94 17.79 -11.05 10.27
CA ASN A 94 16.62 -10.55 9.54
C ASN A 94 16.92 -9.35 8.63
N LEU A 95 18.07 -8.67 8.78
CA LEU A 95 18.49 -7.55 7.93
C LEU A 95 19.39 -8.04 6.78
N ALA A 96 20.32 -8.97 7.06
CA ALA A 96 21.15 -9.58 6.03
C ALA A 96 20.31 -10.35 4.99
N ASP A 97 19.28 -11.07 5.45
CA ASP A 97 18.35 -11.78 4.57
C ASP A 97 17.53 -10.81 3.69
N ARG A 98 17.20 -9.63 4.23
CA ARG A 98 16.49 -8.57 3.52
C ARG A 98 17.36 -7.90 2.45
N ASP A 99 18.62 -7.63 2.77
CA ASP A 99 19.55 -7.04 1.81
C ASP A 99 19.84 -7.98 0.63
N ALA A 100 19.97 -9.29 0.91
CA ALA A 100 20.09 -10.31 -0.13
C ALA A 100 18.84 -10.38 -1.02
N MET A 101 17.65 -10.35 -0.40
CA MET A 101 16.38 -10.34 -1.12
C MET A 101 16.20 -9.09 -1.99
N LEU A 102 16.59 -7.92 -1.49
CA LEU A 102 16.57 -6.66 -2.20
C LEU A 102 17.52 -6.67 -3.41
N ALA A 103 18.73 -7.20 -3.25
CA ALA A 103 19.69 -7.33 -4.34
C ALA A 103 19.15 -8.21 -5.47
N GLU A 104 18.58 -9.37 -5.13
CA GLU A 104 17.99 -10.29 -6.10
C GLU A 104 16.74 -9.69 -6.78
N PHE A 105 15.91 -8.96 -6.03
CA PHE A 105 14.70 -8.34 -6.58
C PHE A 105 15.03 -7.26 -7.61
N ARG A 106 16.04 -6.44 -7.33
CA ARG A 106 16.56 -5.44 -8.28
C ARG A 106 17.11 -6.11 -9.54
N ARG A 107 17.81 -7.23 -9.40
CA ARG A 107 18.36 -7.99 -10.53
C ARG A 107 17.25 -8.51 -11.45
N GLN A 108 16.13 -8.99 -10.91
CA GLN A 108 15.02 -9.52 -11.71
C GLN A 108 14.12 -8.45 -12.32
N THR A 109 13.89 -7.34 -11.60
CA THR A 109 12.95 -6.29 -12.02
C THR A 109 13.62 -5.16 -12.80
N GLY A 110 14.93 -4.97 -12.64
CA GLY A 110 15.64 -3.81 -13.17
C GLY A 110 15.33 -2.50 -12.45
N MET A 111 14.59 -2.54 -11.34
CA MET A 111 14.27 -1.34 -10.56
C MET A 111 15.46 -0.87 -9.72
N ASN A 112 15.49 0.43 -9.46
CA ASN A 112 16.42 1.02 -8.50
C ASN A 112 16.11 0.59 -7.06
N VAL A 113 17.05 0.86 -6.15
CA VAL A 113 17.00 0.38 -4.78
C VAL A 113 15.79 0.90 -3.99
N THR A 114 15.39 2.15 -4.25
CA THR A 114 14.30 2.82 -3.53
C THR A 114 12.96 2.16 -3.85
N TYR A 115 12.64 1.98 -5.13
CA TYR A 115 11.39 1.35 -5.54
C TYR A 115 11.37 -0.16 -5.27
N ALA A 116 12.51 -0.83 -5.44
CA ALA A 116 12.63 -2.25 -5.10
C ALA A 116 12.39 -2.52 -3.61
N ARG A 117 12.97 -1.69 -2.73
CA ARG A 117 12.76 -1.78 -1.29
C ARG A 117 11.31 -1.50 -0.91
N GLN A 118 10.73 -0.44 -1.44
CA GLN A 118 9.33 -0.10 -1.18
C GLN A 118 8.40 -1.24 -1.58
N CYS A 119 8.62 -1.84 -2.75
CA CYS A 119 7.84 -2.99 -3.21
C CYS A 119 7.96 -4.16 -2.22
N LEU A 120 9.18 -4.55 -1.83
CA LEU A 120 9.38 -5.61 -0.85
C LEU A 120 8.71 -5.28 0.50
N GLU A 121 8.81 -4.05 0.99
CA GLU A 121 8.17 -3.63 2.25
C GLU A 121 6.64 -3.71 2.19
N GLU A 122 6.03 -3.23 1.11
CA GLU A 122 4.56 -3.29 0.89
C GLU A 122 4.04 -4.73 0.87
N PHE A 123 4.85 -5.68 0.40
CA PHE A 123 4.55 -7.10 0.40
C PHE A 123 5.15 -7.85 1.59
N SER A 124 5.48 -7.16 2.69
CA SER A 124 5.99 -7.77 3.93
C SER A 124 7.24 -8.64 3.73
N TRP A 125 8.10 -8.24 2.77
CA TRP A 125 9.30 -8.95 2.33
C TRP A 125 9.00 -10.35 1.76
N ASN A 126 7.83 -10.50 1.12
CA ASN A 126 7.50 -11.70 0.35
C ASN A 126 7.98 -11.53 -1.11
N PHE A 127 9.12 -12.12 -1.44
CA PHE A 127 9.79 -11.99 -2.74
C PHE A 127 8.87 -12.36 -3.92
N GLU A 128 8.21 -13.50 -3.85
CA GLU A 128 7.43 -14.04 -4.97
C GLU A 128 6.16 -13.22 -5.22
N THR A 129 5.48 -12.79 -4.15
CA THR A 129 4.30 -11.93 -4.24
C THR A 129 4.67 -10.54 -4.78
N ALA A 130 5.78 -9.96 -4.31
CA ALA A 130 6.29 -8.69 -4.80
C ALA A 130 6.62 -8.76 -6.30
N LEU A 131 7.23 -9.86 -6.75
CA LEU A 131 7.64 -10.04 -8.14
C LEU A 131 6.42 -10.19 -9.06
N SER A 132 5.44 -10.99 -8.65
CA SER A 132 4.17 -11.15 -9.39
C SER A 132 3.42 -9.81 -9.50
N SER A 133 3.34 -9.06 -8.39
CA SER A 133 2.69 -7.75 -8.41
C SER A 133 3.42 -6.75 -9.31
N PHE A 134 4.76 -6.74 -9.26
CA PHE A 134 5.59 -5.95 -10.16
C PHE A 134 5.30 -6.27 -11.62
N GLN A 135 5.25 -7.54 -12.02
CA GLN A 135 4.97 -7.94 -13.41
C GLN A 135 3.61 -7.42 -13.89
N VAL A 136 2.58 -7.50 -13.04
CA VAL A 136 1.24 -6.98 -13.35
C VAL A 136 1.26 -5.45 -13.47
N ALA A 137 1.93 -4.76 -12.55
CA ALA A 137 2.03 -3.30 -12.59
C ALA A 137 2.87 -2.79 -13.79
N HIS A 138 3.94 -3.50 -14.12
CA HIS A 138 4.84 -3.19 -15.24
C HIS A 138 4.13 -3.38 -16.58
N SER A 139 3.44 -4.52 -16.78
CA SER A 139 2.63 -4.77 -17.98
C SER A 139 1.45 -3.81 -18.15
N ALA A 140 0.95 -3.24 -17.05
CA ALA A 140 -0.09 -2.21 -17.06
C ALA A 140 0.46 -0.78 -17.23
N ASN A 141 1.76 -0.58 -17.45
CA ASN A 141 2.44 0.72 -17.52
C ASN A 141 2.16 1.63 -16.31
N LYS A 142 1.98 1.05 -15.12
CA LYS A 142 1.73 1.79 -13.87
C LYS A 142 3.00 2.14 -13.09
N ILE A 143 4.14 1.60 -13.49
CA ILE A 143 5.42 1.86 -12.83
C ILE A 143 6.07 3.09 -13.49
N PRO A 144 6.40 4.14 -12.73
CA PRO A 144 7.00 5.34 -13.29
C PRO A 144 8.39 5.03 -13.86
N ALA A 145 8.75 5.70 -14.96
CA ALA A 145 10.05 5.51 -15.60
C ALA A 145 11.24 5.81 -14.65
N SER A 146 11.02 6.68 -13.65
CA SER A 146 11.99 6.96 -12.59
C SER A 146 12.40 5.74 -11.78
N ALA A 147 11.59 4.68 -11.75
CA ALA A 147 11.89 3.44 -11.05
C ALA A 147 13.01 2.63 -11.71
N PHE A 148 13.31 2.87 -12.99
CA PHE A 148 14.32 2.14 -13.77
C PHE A 148 15.57 2.97 -14.04
N ILE A 149 15.63 4.19 -13.52
CA ILE A 149 16.83 5.02 -13.63
C ILE A 149 17.85 4.49 -12.62
N PRO A 150 19.06 4.07 -13.06
CA PRO A 150 20.12 3.69 -12.14
C PRO A 150 20.53 4.91 -11.31
N GLU A 151 20.75 4.69 -10.00
CA GLU A 151 21.51 5.65 -9.19
C GLU A 151 22.99 5.64 -9.60
#